data_AF-A0A942ETU6-F1
#
_entry.id   AF-A0A942ETU6-F1
#
_cell.length_a   1.000
_cell.length_b   1.000
_cell.length_c   1.000
_cell.angle_alpha   90.00
_cell.angle_beta   90.00
_cell.angle_gamma   90.00
#
_symmetry.space_group_name_H-M   'P 1'
#
loop_
_entity.id
_entity.type
_entity.pdbx_description
1 polymer ?
#
loop_
_entity_poly.entity_id
_entity_poly.type
_entity_poly.pdbx_seq_one_letter_code
_entity_poly.pdbx_strand_id
1 'polypeptide(L)'
;MIHSKDIDPHFKFLITKEPGGENITKCFSCGTCTAGCPVREITDRYNPRKIIRMALLGMKKEVLSSQFIWLCSSCYTCYERCPQDVRIPELMNAIKNIAAREGYIPSAMKIQIELLSAFGRLLEITEFENEKRKEFGLPLIQGRTEEVKKILKELGLKHEEERGPA
;
A
#
# COMPACT_ATOMS: atom_id res chain seq x y z
N MET A 1 28.15 -1.80 0.02
CA MET A 1 28.53 -1.50 1.41
C MET A 1 27.52 -0.49 1.95
N ILE A 2 27.02 -0.63 3.18
CA ILE A 2 26.08 0.35 3.77
C ILE A 2 26.92 1.45 4.42
N HIS A 3 26.72 2.71 4.02
CA HIS A 3 27.45 3.85 4.59
C HIS A 3 26.54 4.67 5.50
N SER A 4 27.09 5.18 6.61
CA SER A 4 26.31 5.98 7.58
C SER A 4 25.71 7.25 6.98
N LYS A 5 26.30 7.79 5.90
CA LYS A 5 25.79 8.98 5.20
C LYS A 5 24.49 8.73 4.42
N ASP A 6 24.20 7.47 4.08
CA ASP A 6 23.03 7.07 3.29
C ASP A 6 21.85 6.66 4.19
N ILE A 7 22.02 6.74 5.51
CA ILE A 7 21.03 6.33 6.52
C ILE A 7 20.30 7.56 7.07
N ASP A 8 18.99 7.44 7.22
CA ASP A 8 18.12 8.38 7.93
C ASP A 8 17.67 7.78 9.28
N PRO A 9 18.32 8.13 10.40
CA PRO A 9 17.97 7.61 11.73
C PRO A 9 16.54 7.96 12.17
N HIS A 10 15.93 8.99 11.57
CA HIS A 10 14.58 9.46 11.91
C HIS A 10 13.48 8.70 11.17
N PHE A 11 13.82 7.89 10.17
CA PHE A 11 12.83 7.19 9.35
C PHE A 11 11.86 6.33 10.19
N LYS A 12 12.36 5.63 11.20
CA LYS A 12 11.49 4.86 12.12
C LYS A 12 10.48 5.74 12.85
N PHE A 13 10.84 6.97 13.22
CA PHE A 13 9.95 7.91 13.89
C PHE A 13 8.93 8.52 12.94
N LEU A 14 9.30 8.68 11.65
CA LEU A 14 8.34 9.02 10.61
C LEU A 14 7.27 7.91 10.50
N ILE A 15 7.70 6.64 10.46
CA ILE A 15 6.75 5.51 10.39
C ILE A 15 5.86 5.44 11.64
N THR A 16 6.37 5.69 12.84
CA THR A 16 5.53 5.67 14.07
C THR A 16 4.43 6.73 14.08
N LYS A 17 4.50 7.75 13.22
CA LYS A 17 3.47 8.79 13.11
C LYS A 17 2.39 8.44 12.08
N GLU A 18 2.58 7.39 11.30
CA GLU A 18 1.57 6.91 10.37
C GLU A 18 0.59 5.96 11.06
N PRO A 19 -0.71 6.01 10.71
CA PRO A 19 -1.68 5.02 11.15
C PRO A 19 -1.21 3.60 10.83
N GLY A 20 -1.08 2.76 11.85
CA GLY A 20 -0.61 1.37 11.73
C GLY A 20 0.91 1.17 11.83
N GLY A 21 1.69 2.25 11.92
CA GLY A 21 3.15 2.22 12.05
C GLY A 21 3.69 2.34 13.48
N GLU A 22 2.82 2.58 14.46
CA GLU A 22 3.14 2.99 15.83
C GLU A 22 4.02 1.96 16.56
N ASN A 23 3.81 0.68 16.26
CA ASN A 23 4.46 -0.43 16.96
C ASN A 23 5.75 -0.94 16.30
N ILE A 24 6.27 -0.29 15.24
CA ILE A 24 7.45 -0.77 14.51
C ILE A 24 8.66 -1.00 15.44
N THR A 25 8.84 -0.15 16.44
CA THR A 25 9.98 -0.17 17.39
C THR A 25 9.95 -1.36 18.35
N LYS A 26 8.81 -2.06 18.47
CA LYS A 26 8.69 -3.30 19.27
C LYS A 26 9.34 -4.50 18.59
N CYS A 27 9.66 -4.42 17.30
CA CYS A 27 10.17 -5.57 16.55
C CYS A 27 11.60 -5.96 16.98
N PHE A 28 11.73 -7.12 17.59
CA PHE A 28 13.02 -7.77 17.92
C PHE A 28 13.54 -8.75 16.85
N SER A 29 12.99 -8.74 15.64
CA SER A 29 13.48 -9.53 14.49
C SER A 29 13.44 -11.07 14.60
N CYS A 30 12.50 -11.66 15.35
CA CYS A 30 12.37 -13.13 15.48
C CYS A 30 12.14 -13.90 14.16
N GLY A 31 11.47 -13.30 13.17
CA GLY A 31 11.20 -13.94 11.87
C GLY A 31 9.89 -14.71 11.72
N THR A 32 9.04 -14.75 12.75
CA THR A 32 7.70 -15.39 12.66
C THR A 32 6.88 -14.84 11.49
N CYS A 33 6.95 -13.54 11.23
CA CYS A 33 6.25 -12.91 10.11
C CYS A 33 6.74 -13.38 8.74
N THR A 34 8.02 -13.74 8.61
CA THR A 34 8.59 -14.28 7.37
C THR A 34 8.24 -15.75 7.20
N ALA A 35 8.29 -16.53 8.28
CA ALA A 35 7.99 -17.96 8.25
C ALA A 35 6.53 -18.26 7.90
N GLY A 36 5.58 -17.42 8.34
CA GLY A 36 4.15 -17.60 8.03
C GLY A 36 3.65 -16.81 6.81
N CYS A 37 4.53 -16.23 5.99
CA CYS A 37 4.11 -15.38 4.89
C CYS A 37 3.87 -16.19 3.60
N PRO A 38 2.64 -16.24 3.05
CA PRO A 38 2.37 -16.99 1.82
C PRO A 38 3.11 -16.40 0.60
N VAL A 39 3.34 -15.09 0.59
CA VAL A 39 4.10 -14.44 -0.49
C VAL A 39 5.57 -14.87 -0.47
N ARG A 40 6.13 -15.07 0.73
CA ARG A 40 7.52 -15.52 0.92
C ARG A 40 7.70 -16.97 0.43
N GLU A 41 6.68 -17.81 0.56
CA GLU A 41 6.70 -19.18 0.04
C GLU A 41 6.82 -19.21 -1.49
N ILE A 42 6.22 -18.23 -2.17
CA ILE A 42 6.24 -18.12 -3.63
C ILE A 42 7.51 -17.43 -4.13
N THR A 43 7.98 -16.39 -3.44
CA THR A 43 9.19 -15.65 -3.84
C THR A 43 10.07 -15.28 -2.66
N ASP A 44 11.36 -15.58 -2.83
CA ASP A 44 12.39 -15.22 -1.86
C ASP A 44 12.76 -13.72 -1.87
N ARG A 45 12.18 -12.94 -2.79
CA ARG A 45 12.40 -11.49 -2.87
C ARG A 45 11.61 -10.73 -1.82
N TYR A 46 10.46 -11.25 -1.41
CA TYR A 46 9.66 -10.66 -0.33
C TYR A 46 10.10 -11.20 1.03
N ASN A 47 10.37 -10.31 1.98
CA ASN A 47 10.69 -10.68 3.35
C ASN A 47 10.27 -9.56 4.32
N PRO A 48 9.15 -9.72 5.05
CA PRO A 48 8.63 -8.67 5.92
C PRO A 48 9.59 -8.33 7.05
N ARG A 49 10.28 -9.31 7.66
CA ARG A 49 11.31 -9.05 8.68
C ARG A 49 12.44 -8.17 8.14
N LYS A 50 12.91 -8.43 6.91
CA LYS A 50 14.00 -7.63 6.29
C LYS A 50 13.55 -6.19 6.05
N ILE A 51 12.34 -5.99 5.55
CA ILE A 51 11.76 -4.65 5.35
C ILE A 51 11.70 -3.88 6.68
N ILE A 52 11.17 -4.49 7.74
CA ILE A 52 11.09 -3.87 9.07
C ILE A 52 12.49 -3.54 9.60
N ARG A 53 13.46 -4.44 9.44
CA ARG A 53 14.84 -4.20 9.90
C ARG A 53 15.51 -3.05 9.15
N MET A 54 15.34 -2.98 7.83
CA MET A 54 15.86 -1.87 7.02
C MET A 54 15.24 -0.53 7.43
N ALA A 55 13.93 -0.53 7.70
CA ALA A 55 13.23 0.66 8.18
C ALA A 55 13.74 1.12 9.56
N LEU A 56 13.92 0.19 10.51
CA LEU A 56 14.47 0.51 11.83
C LEU A 56 15.92 1.00 11.79
N LEU A 57 16.70 0.54 10.80
CA LEU A 57 18.07 0.98 10.56
C LEU A 57 18.16 2.30 9.80
N GLY A 58 17.03 2.86 9.34
CA GLY A 58 17.02 4.13 8.62
C GLY A 58 17.35 4.05 7.13
N MET A 59 17.29 2.86 6.53
CA MET A 59 17.51 2.65 5.08
C MET A 59 16.27 3.11 4.28
N LYS A 60 15.94 4.39 4.40
CA LYS A 60 14.68 4.97 3.90
C LYS A 60 14.54 4.79 2.39
N LYS A 61 15.56 5.21 1.64
CA LYS A 61 15.55 5.16 0.17
C LYS A 61 15.34 3.73 -0.32
N GLU A 62 16.08 2.78 0.24
CA GLU A 62 16.00 1.36 -0.13
C GLU A 62 14.64 0.74 0.18
N VAL A 63 14.02 1.13 1.30
CA VAL A 63 12.68 0.64 1.66
C VAL A 63 11.62 1.23 0.74
N LEU A 64 11.59 2.55 0.58
CA LEU A 64 10.52 3.24 -0.16
C LEU A 64 10.58 2.97 -1.67
N SER A 65 11.78 2.84 -2.24
CA SER A 65 11.94 2.53 -3.66
C SER A 65 11.78 1.04 -3.99
N SER A 66 11.64 0.17 -2.99
CA SER A 66 11.54 -1.27 -3.21
C SER A 66 10.15 -1.63 -3.71
N GLN A 67 10.08 -2.28 -4.88
CA GLN A 67 8.82 -2.85 -5.38
C GLN A 67 8.25 -3.94 -4.45
N PHE A 68 9.07 -4.53 -3.59
CA PHE A 68 8.66 -5.64 -2.75
C PHE A 68 7.75 -5.23 -1.59
N ILE A 69 7.73 -3.96 -1.16
CA ILE A 69 6.77 -3.50 -0.13
C ILE A 69 5.32 -3.67 -0.61
N TRP A 70 5.10 -3.62 -1.92
CA TRP A 70 3.80 -3.74 -2.57
C TRP A 70 3.30 -5.18 -2.70
N LEU A 71 4.15 -6.18 -2.45
CA LEU A 71 3.77 -7.59 -2.53
C LEU A 71 3.01 -8.09 -1.28
N CYS A 72 2.94 -7.30 -0.21
CA CYS A 72 2.16 -7.67 0.97
C CYS A 72 0.68 -7.81 0.61
N SER A 73 0.14 -9.03 0.72
CA SER A 73 -1.26 -9.36 0.42
C SER A 73 -2.24 -8.97 1.52
N SER A 74 -1.77 -8.42 2.64
CA SER A 74 -2.60 -8.08 3.80
C SER A 74 -3.46 -9.25 4.30
N CYS A 75 -2.91 -10.48 4.31
CA CYS A 75 -3.62 -11.68 4.78
C CYS A 75 -3.67 -11.84 6.32
N TYR A 76 -3.06 -10.92 7.07
CA TYR A 76 -3.04 -10.90 8.55
C TYR A 76 -2.39 -12.09 9.29
N THR A 77 -1.88 -13.13 8.63
CA THR A 77 -1.18 -14.23 9.32
C THR A 77 -0.03 -13.77 10.22
N CYS A 78 0.74 -12.77 9.79
CA CYS A 78 1.84 -12.21 10.57
C CYS A 78 1.39 -11.29 11.70
N TYR A 79 0.17 -10.73 11.63
CA TYR A 79 -0.44 -9.97 12.72
C TYR A 79 -0.70 -10.91 13.90
N GLU A 80 -1.49 -11.97 13.65
CA GLU A 80 -1.94 -12.93 14.67
C GLU A 80 -0.79 -13.66 15.38
N ARG A 81 0.33 -13.86 14.68
CA ARG A 81 1.46 -14.63 15.19
C ARG A 81 2.58 -13.76 15.76
N CYS A 82 2.48 -12.44 15.72
CA CYS A 82 3.56 -11.58 16.18
C CYS A 82 3.63 -11.58 17.71
N PRO A 83 4.72 -12.05 18.34
CA PRO A 83 4.83 -12.06 19.80
C PRO A 83 5.07 -10.67 20.42
N GLN A 84 5.15 -9.62 19.60
CA GLN A 84 5.44 -8.24 20.00
C GLN A 84 4.36 -7.25 19.55
N ASP A 85 3.23 -7.75 18.99
CA ASP A 85 2.12 -6.92 18.49
C ASP A 85 2.59 -5.78 17.57
N VAL A 86 3.47 -6.09 16.60
CA VAL A 86 3.99 -5.09 15.64
C VAL A 86 2.93 -4.68 14.61
N ARG A 87 1.87 -5.48 14.42
CA ARG A 87 0.79 -5.25 13.45
C ARG A 87 1.29 -5.11 12.00
N ILE A 88 2.08 -6.10 11.57
CA ILE A 88 2.85 -6.03 10.31
C ILE A 88 2.04 -5.66 9.05
N PRO A 89 0.81 -6.15 8.80
CA PRO A 89 0.04 -5.74 7.61
C PRO A 89 -0.26 -4.23 7.59
N GLU A 90 -0.63 -3.68 8.74
CA GLU A 90 -0.91 -2.25 8.93
C GLU A 90 0.37 -1.45 8.75
N LEU A 91 1.47 -1.90 9.36
CA LEU A 91 2.81 -1.31 9.18
C LEU A 91 3.24 -1.29 7.71
N MET A 92 2.95 -2.34 6.94
CA MET A 92 3.25 -2.35 5.51
C MET A 92 2.43 -1.28 4.76
N ASN A 93 1.16 -1.07 5.15
CA ASN A 93 0.35 0.00 4.57
C ASN A 93 0.85 1.40 4.96
N ALA A 94 1.29 1.60 6.21
CA ALA A 94 1.95 2.83 6.63
C ALA A 94 3.20 3.15 5.77
N ILE A 95 4.05 2.16 5.54
CA ILE A 95 5.23 2.32 4.67
C ILE A 95 4.81 2.61 3.22
N LYS A 96 3.80 1.91 2.67
CA LYS A 96 3.27 2.18 1.33
C LYS A 96 2.71 3.61 1.19
N ASN A 97 2.06 4.14 2.22
CA ASN A 97 1.54 5.51 2.22
C ASN A 97 2.67 6.55 2.16
N ILE A 98 3.74 6.35 2.94
CA ILE A 98 4.95 7.20 2.86
C ILE A 98 5.55 7.09 1.45
N ALA A 99 5.72 5.87 0.94
CA ALA A 99 6.28 5.62 -0.39
C ALA A 99 5.46 6.33 -1.49
N ALA A 100 4.13 6.25 -1.41
CA ALA A 100 3.24 6.91 -2.37
C ALA A 100 3.36 8.45 -2.32
N ARG A 101 3.41 9.04 -1.12
CA ARG A 101 3.62 10.50 -0.96
C ARG A 101 4.99 10.96 -1.46
N GLU A 102 6.00 10.10 -1.40
CA GLU A 102 7.34 10.38 -1.93
C GLU A 102 7.53 9.99 -3.41
N GLY A 103 6.44 9.61 -4.10
CA GLY A 103 6.47 9.37 -5.55
C GLY A 103 6.82 7.94 -5.98
N TYR A 104 6.95 7.00 -5.04
CA TYR A 104 7.23 5.59 -5.31
C TYR A 104 5.96 4.73 -5.52
N ILE A 105 4.84 5.35 -5.88
CA ILE A 105 3.58 4.66 -6.16
C ILE A 105 3.66 3.87 -7.48
N PRO A 106 3.25 2.58 -7.51
CA PRO A 106 3.20 1.80 -8.74
C PRO A 106 2.22 2.38 -9.76
N SER A 107 2.55 2.28 -11.05
CA SER A 107 1.67 2.74 -12.15
C SER A 107 0.27 2.11 -12.08
N ALA A 108 0.18 0.83 -11.72
CA ALA A 108 -1.10 0.14 -11.56
C ALA A 108 -2.04 0.83 -10.56
N MET A 109 -1.52 1.42 -9.48
CA MET A 109 -2.36 2.16 -8.52
C MET A 109 -2.80 3.52 -9.06
N LYS A 110 -1.97 4.17 -9.88
CA LYS A 110 -2.37 5.43 -10.55
C LYS A 110 -3.55 5.18 -11.48
N ILE A 111 -3.47 4.12 -12.30
CA ILE A 111 -4.57 3.69 -13.18
C ILE A 111 -5.85 3.43 -12.37
N GLN A 112 -5.74 2.81 -11.19
CA GLN A 112 -6.91 2.59 -10.33
C GLN A 112 -7.57 3.91 -9.87
N ILE A 113 -6.78 4.94 -9.57
CA ILE A 113 -7.31 6.27 -9.22
C ILE A 113 -8.04 6.90 -10.41
N GLU A 114 -7.50 6.74 -11.63
CA GLU A 114 -8.12 7.22 -12.87
C GLU A 114 -9.46 6.53 -13.13
N LEU A 115 -9.50 5.19 -13.00
CA LEU A 115 -10.73 4.41 -13.15
C LEU A 115 -11.78 4.81 -12.11
N LEU A 116 -11.38 5.00 -10.84
CA LEU A 116 -12.27 5.50 -9.80
C LEU A 116 -12.82 6.89 -10.13
N SER A 117 -11.99 7.80 -10.64
CA SER A 117 -12.41 9.13 -11.05
C SER A 117 -13.38 9.10 -12.24
N ALA A 118 -13.11 8.26 -13.23
CA ALA A 118 -13.87 8.15 -14.47
C ALA A 118 -15.22 7.45 -14.27
N PHE A 119 -15.24 6.35 -13.52
CA PHE A 119 -16.41 5.44 -13.43
C PHE A 119 -17.05 5.40 -12.04
N GLY A 120 -16.42 6.02 -11.03
CA GLY A 120 -16.81 5.89 -9.62
C GLY A 120 -16.51 4.51 -9.02
N ARG A 121 -15.70 3.69 -9.71
CA ARG A 121 -15.43 2.27 -9.42
C ARG A 121 -14.18 1.81 -10.19
N LEU A 122 -13.63 0.66 -9.81
CA LEU A 122 -12.45 0.11 -10.48
C LEU A 122 -12.75 -0.59 -11.82
N LEU A 123 -13.96 -1.10 -12.01
CA LEU A 123 -14.36 -1.81 -13.23
C LEU A 123 -15.47 -1.03 -13.91
N GLU A 124 -15.26 -0.62 -15.15
CA GLU A 124 -16.31 0.01 -15.96
C GLU A 124 -17.55 -0.88 -16.02
N ILE A 125 -18.74 -0.27 -15.92
CA ILE A 125 -20.00 -0.96 -16.21
C ILE A 125 -20.35 -0.63 -17.63
N THR A 126 -20.30 -1.64 -18.49
CA THR A 126 -20.74 -1.52 -19.86
C THR A 126 -22.22 -1.88 -19.97
N GLU A 127 -22.76 -1.79 -21.18
CA GLU A 127 -24.12 -2.23 -21.46
C GLU A 127 -24.30 -3.73 -21.16
N PHE A 128 -23.29 -4.55 -21.42
CA PHE A 128 -23.33 -6.00 -21.21
C PHE A 128 -23.66 -6.39 -19.76
N GLU A 129 -23.01 -5.76 -18.76
CA GLU A 129 -23.32 -6.04 -17.36
C GLU A 129 -24.77 -5.68 -17.02
N ASN A 130 -25.29 -4.58 -17.56
CA ASN A 130 -26.64 -4.10 -17.30
C ASN A 130 -27.72 -4.95 -18.02
N GLU A 131 -27.43 -5.44 -19.22
CA GLU A 131 -28.26 -6.43 -19.92
C GLU A 131 -28.38 -7.72 -19.11
N LYS A 132 -27.25 -8.27 -18.63
CA LYS A 132 -27.26 -9.46 -17.78
C LYS A 132 -28.03 -9.23 -16.48
N ARG A 133 -27.86 -8.08 -15.84
CA ARG A 133 -28.64 -7.73 -14.64
C ARG A 133 -30.14 -7.70 -14.93
N LYS A 134 -30.55 -7.15 -16.08
CA LYS A 134 -31.95 -7.13 -16.52
C LYS A 134 -32.50 -8.54 -16.75
N GLU A 135 -31.73 -9.44 -17.39
CA GLU A 135 -32.09 -10.87 -17.55
C GLU A 135 -32.34 -11.54 -16.19
N PHE A 136 -31.55 -11.19 -15.17
CA PHE A 136 -31.70 -11.68 -13.79
C PHE A 136 -32.71 -10.89 -12.94
N GLY A 137 -33.43 -9.91 -13.50
CA GLY A 137 -34.40 -9.07 -12.77
C GLY A 137 -33.76 -8.12 -11.74
N LEU A 138 -32.48 -7.81 -11.86
CA LEU A 138 -31.72 -6.93 -10.97
C LEU A 138 -31.75 -5.47 -11.47
N PRO A 139 -31.69 -4.47 -10.57
CA PRO A 139 -31.67 -3.06 -10.95
C PRO A 139 -30.39 -2.71 -11.72
N LEU A 140 -30.50 -1.77 -12.66
CA LEU A 140 -29.35 -1.24 -13.40
C LEU A 140 -28.36 -0.55 -12.45
N ILE A 141 -27.09 -0.61 -12.81
CA ILE A 141 -26.04 0.08 -12.07
C ILE A 141 -25.62 1.34 -12.83
N GLN A 142 -25.62 2.47 -12.12
CA GLN A 142 -25.08 3.74 -12.58
C GLN A 142 -23.81 4.09 -11.80
N GLY A 143 -22.88 4.84 -12.42
CA GLY A 143 -21.68 5.36 -11.76
C GLY A 143 -22.02 6.45 -10.73
N ARG A 144 -21.27 6.48 -9.62
CA ARG A 144 -21.29 7.58 -8.62
C ARG A 144 -20.03 8.44 -8.77
N THR A 145 -19.85 9.00 -9.95
CA THR A 145 -18.59 9.63 -10.36
C THR A 145 -18.34 10.94 -9.63
N GLU A 146 -19.38 11.75 -9.42
CA GLU A 146 -19.22 13.08 -8.81
C GLU A 146 -18.87 13.02 -7.33
N GLU A 147 -19.49 12.10 -6.57
CA GLU A 147 -19.13 11.89 -5.17
C GLU A 147 -17.70 11.38 -5.02
N VAL A 148 -17.28 10.46 -5.89
CA VAL A 148 -15.92 9.91 -5.87
C VAL A 148 -14.89 10.98 -6.25
N LYS A 149 -15.14 11.78 -7.29
CA LYS A 149 -14.27 12.92 -7.65
C LYS A 149 -14.11 13.91 -6.50
N LYS A 150 -15.18 14.20 -5.76
CA LYS A 150 -15.14 15.07 -4.58
C LYS A 150 -14.20 14.51 -3.51
N ILE A 151 -14.32 13.22 -3.18
CA ILE A 151 -13.47 12.54 -2.19
C ILE A 151 -12.01 12.56 -2.65
N LEU A 152 -11.73 12.21 -3.91
CA LEU A 152 -10.36 12.20 -4.46
C LEU A 152 -9.72 13.59 -4.40
N LYS A 153 -10.50 14.64 -4.68
CA LYS A 153 -10.05 16.04 -4.57
C LYS A 153 -9.69 16.41 -3.13
N GLU A 154 -10.54 16.05 -2.15
CA GLU A 154 -10.27 16.30 -0.73
C GLU A 154 -9.03 15.56 -0.21
N LEU A 155 -8.75 14.38 -0.76
CA LEU A 155 -7.55 13.59 -0.43
C LEU A 155 -6.28 14.01 -1.18
N GLY A 156 -6.36 14.99 -2.10
CA GLY A 156 -5.23 15.43 -2.91
C GLY A 156 -4.75 14.41 -3.96
N LEU A 157 -5.58 13.41 -4.27
CA LEU A 157 -5.33 12.37 -5.27
C LEU A 157 -5.93 12.81 -6.61
N LYS A 158 -5.30 13.80 -7.25
CA LYS A 158 -5.74 14.32 -8.56
C LYS A 158 -5.21 13.46 -9.72
N HIS A 159 -5.96 13.49 -10.83
CA HIS A 159 -5.52 12.97 -12.13
C HIS A 159 -4.26 13.70 -12.61
N GLU A 160 -3.33 12.99 -13.27
CA GLU A 160 -1.97 13.48 -13.56
C GLU A 160 -1.89 14.71 -14.49
N GLU A 161 -2.99 15.16 -15.11
CA GLU A 161 -2.97 16.33 -16.00
C GLU A 161 -2.66 17.67 -15.30
N GLU A 162 -2.75 17.75 -13.96
CA GLU A 162 -2.47 18.97 -13.21
C GLU A 162 -1.11 18.98 -12.48
N ARG A 163 -0.33 17.89 -12.53
CA ARG A 163 1.05 17.91 -12.03
C ARG A 163 1.97 18.25 -13.19
N GLY A 164 2.21 19.55 -13.36
CA GLY A 164 3.21 20.06 -14.31
C GLY A 164 4.56 19.33 -14.15
N PRO A 165 5.35 19.25 -15.24
CA PRO A 165 6.59 18.49 -15.25
C PRO A 165 7.54 19.00 -14.16
N ALA A 166 8.06 18.06 -13.37
CA ALA A 166 9.13 18.29 -12.41
C ALA A 166 10.45 18.64 -13.12
#